data_AF-A0A1F2S4R3-F1
#
_entry.id   AF-A0A1F2S4R3-F1
#
_cell.length_a   1.000
_cell.length_b   1.000
_cell.length_c   1.000
_cell.angle_alpha   90.00
_cell.angle_beta   90.00
_cell.angle_gamma   90.00
#
_symmetry.space_group_name_H-M   'P 1'
#
loop_
_entity.id
_entity.type
_entity.pdbx_description
1 polymer ?
#
loop_
_entity_poly.entity_id
_entity_poly.type
_entity_poly.pdbx_seq_one_letter_code
_entity_poly.pdbx_strand_id
1 'polypeptide(L)'
;MTTWKNLMNGTGQAPATPQPAAAPAEYHGLHTYLRDRYADVVVLTFGQIEDLLGFALPALARVQREWWANAGADSAPSAQARAWTDASRTATPNLSARTVTFERAPA
;
A
#
# COMPACT_ATOMS: atom_id res chain seq x y z
N MET A 1 -3.57 -3.98 -49.40
CA MET A 1 -2.58 -4.98 -48.95
C MET A 1 -2.00 -4.50 -47.62
N THR A 2 -2.54 -4.94 -46.48
CA THR A 2 -1.79 -4.84 -45.21
C THR A 2 -2.35 -5.84 -44.19
N THR A 3 -1.64 -6.96 -44.06
CA THR A 3 -1.88 -8.02 -43.08
C THR A 3 -0.94 -7.79 -41.92
N TRP A 4 -1.46 -7.45 -40.74
CA TRP A 4 -0.68 -7.38 -39.50
C TRP A 4 -1.10 -8.56 -38.64
N LYS A 5 -0.37 -9.64 -38.87
CA LYS A 5 -0.53 -10.93 -38.22
C LYS A 5 0.01 -10.81 -36.80
N ASN A 6 -0.86 -11.22 -35.88
CA ASN A 6 -0.70 -11.37 -34.45
C ASN A 6 0.50 -12.27 -34.06
N LEU A 7 0.83 -12.27 -32.74
CA LEU A 7 1.66 -13.21 -31.94
C LEU A 7 3.13 -12.73 -31.77
N MET A 8 3.72 -12.52 -30.57
CA MET A 8 3.53 -13.12 -29.24
C MET A 8 4.06 -12.16 -28.15
N ASN A 9 3.32 -11.95 -27.06
CA ASN A 9 3.90 -11.96 -25.72
C ASN A 9 2.81 -12.17 -24.68
N GLY A 10 3.03 -13.18 -23.84
CA GLY A 10 2.09 -13.65 -22.85
C GLY A 10 1.87 -12.68 -21.71
N THR A 11 0.65 -12.68 -21.18
CA THR A 11 0.34 -12.88 -19.77
C THR A 11 -1.17 -12.92 -19.67
N GLY A 12 -1.71 -14.01 -19.13
CA GLY A 12 -3.13 -14.10 -18.84
C GLY A 12 -3.48 -13.10 -17.77
N GLN A 13 -4.31 -12.11 -18.11
CA GLN A 13 -5.09 -11.38 -17.12
C GLN A 13 -6.52 -11.27 -17.66
N ALA A 14 -7.44 -11.97 -16.99
CA ALA A 14 -8.87 -11.83 -17.17
C ALA A 14 -9.31 -10.42 -16.72
N PRO A 15 -10.36 -9.84 -17.31
CA PRO A 15 -10.76 -8.46 -17.05
C PRO A 15 -11.53 -8.37 -15.73
N ALA A 16 -10.90 -7.85 -14.67
CA ALA A 16 -11.63 -7.42 -13.48
C ALA A 16 -12.11 -5.97 -13.68
N THR A 17 -13.44 -5.81 -13.66
CA THR A 17 -14.19 -4.56 -13.67
C THR A 17 -13.67 -3.51 -12.66
N PRO A 18 -13.80 -2.21 -12.95
CA PRO A 18 -13.33 -1.14 -12.05
C PRO A 18 -14.32 -0.95 -10.89
N GLN A 19 -14.01 -1.54 -9.73
CA GLN A 19 -14.58 -1.12 -8.44
C GLN A 19 -13.78 0.10 -7.92
N PRO A 20 -14.44 1.08 -7.27
CA PRO A 20 -13.76 2.25 -6.73
C PRO A 20 -12.65 1.78 -5.79
N ALA A 21 -11.42 2.20 -6.12
CA ALA A 21 -10.23 1.41 -5.90
C ALA A 21 -9.83 1.32 -4.41
N ALA A 22 -10.41 0.33 -3.73
CA ALA A 22 -9.90 -0.20 -2.47
C ALA A 22 -8.41 -0.52 -2.60
N ALA A 23 -7.68 -0.45 -1.48
CA ALA A 23 -6.31 -0.93 -1.44
C ALA A 23 -6.22 -2.35 -2.04
N PRO A 24 -5.16 -2.68 -2.81
CA PRO A 24 -4.91 -4.04 -3.28
C PRO A 24 -5.13 -5.06 -2.16
N ALA A 25 -5.76 -6.19 -2.48
CA ALA A 25 -6.25 -7.16 -1.50
C ALA A 25 -5.18 -7.63 -0.51
N GLU A 26 -3.92 -7.64 -0.95
CA GLU A 26 -2.76 -8.00 -0.14
C GLU A 26 -2.50 -7.03 1.05
N TYR A 27 -2.90 -5.76 0.97
CA TYR A 27 -2.74 -4.80 2.08
C TYR A 27 -4.03 -4.55 2.89
N HIS A 28 -5.09 -5.33 2.64
CA HIS A 28 -6.39 -5.15 3.29
C HIS A 28 -6.36 -5.37 4.81
N GLY A 29 -5.51 -6.27 5.29
CA GLY A 29 -5.34 -6.54 6.73
C GLY A 29 -4.82 -5.31 7.49
N LEU A 30 -3.78 -4.67 6.96
CA LEU A 30 -3.24 -3.43 7.51
C LEU A 30 -4.27 -2.29 7.43
N HIS A 31 -4.96 -2.13 6.31
CA HIS A 31 -6.02 -1.13 6.16
C HIS A 31 -7.12 -1.28 7.21
N THR A 32 -7.67 -2.50 7.34
CA THR A 32 -8.74 -2.79 8.30
C THR A 32 -8.30 -2.49 9.73
N TYR A 33 -7.07 -2.90 10.08
CA TYR A 33 -6.48 -2.61 11.38
C TYR A 33 -6.39 -1.11 11.65
N LEU A 34 -5.84 -0.31 10.72
CA LEU A 34 -5.66 1.12 10.90
C LEU A 34 -6.98 1.90 10.93
N ARG A 35 -7.97 1.47 10.14
CA ARG A 35 -9.31 2.06 10.08
C ARG A 35 -10.09 1.85 11.39
N ASP A 36 -10.03 0.65 11.95
CA ASP A 36 -10.77 0.29 13.18
C ASP A 36 -10.15 0.90 14.45
N ARG A 37 -8.89 1.33 14.38
CA ARG A 37 -8.21 1.94 15.52
C ARG A 37 -8.69 3.37 15.76
N TYR A 38 -9.27 3.60 16.94
CA TYR A 38 -9.66 4.95 17.39
C TYR A 38 -8.48 5.86 17.69
N ALA A 39 -7.31 5.29 18.04
CA ALA A 39 -6.11 6.04 18.35
C ALA A 39 -5.70 7.01 17.22
N ASP A 40 -5.24 8.19 17.60
CA ASP A 40 -4.76 9.20 16.67
C ASP A 40 -3.40 8.80 16.06
N VAL A 41 -2.54 8.21 16.92
CA VAL A 41 -1.22 7.70 16.58
C VAL A 41 -1.15 6.20 16.86
N VAL A 42 -0.67 5.43 15.88
CA VAL A 42 -0.47 3.99 15.97
C VAL A 42 0.94 3.66 15.51
N VAL A 43 1.78 3.12 16.39
CA VAL A 43 3.13 2.70 16.03
C VAL A 43 3.15 1.19 15.86
N LEU A 44 3.58 0.71 14.68
CA LEU A 44 3.73 -0.71 14.38
C LEU A 44 5.17 -1.02 13.99
N THR A 45 5.69 -2.15 14.43
CA THR A 45 6.95 -2.70 13.92
C THR A 45 6.75 -3.30 12.53
N PHE A 46 7.82 -3.44 11.75
CA PHE A 46 7.77 -4.16 10.48
C PHE A 46 7.23 -5.58 10.65
N GLY A 47 7.62 -6.28 11.72
CA GLY A 47 7.12 -7.63 12.00
C GLY A 47 5.61 -7.67 12.28
N GLN A 48 5.07 -6.69 13.01
CA GLN A 48 3.62 -6.58 13.22
C GLN A 48 2.87 -6.26 11.93
N ILE A 49 3.46 -5.43 11.07
CA ILE A 49 2.88 -5.15 9.75
C ILE A 49 2.89 -6.42 8.90
N GLU A 50 3.99 -7.16 8.88
CA GLU A 50 4.11 -8.44 8.16
C GLU A 50 3.10 -9.50 8.66
N ASP A 51 2.86 -9.55 9.97
CA ASP A 51 1.83 -10.41 10.58
C ASP A 51 0.41 -10.02 10.11
N LEU A 52 0.09 -8.72 10.08
CA LEU A 52 -1.19 -8.22 9.57
C LEU A 52 -1.37 -8.45 8.05
N LEU A 53 -0.28 -8.44 7.30
CA LEU A 53 -0.27 -8.66 5.85
C LEU A 53 -0.26 -10.15 5.48
N GLY A 54 0.28 -11.01 6.36
CA GLY A 54 0.52 -12.43 6.09
C GLY A 54 1.70 -12.69 5.15
N PHE A 55 2.53 -11.69 4.87
CA PHE A 55 3.75 -11.82 4.06
C PHE A 55 4.84 -10.85 4.51
N ALA A 56 6.09 -11.14 4.13
CA ALA A 56 7.23 -10.31 4.47
C ALA A 56 7.28 -9.03 3.63
N LEU A 57 7.53 -7.89 4.28
CA LEU A 57 7.68 -6.61 3.61
C LEU A 57 8.88 -6.65 2.66
N PRO A 58 8.77 -6.04 1.47
CA PRO A 58 9.87 -6.03 0.51
C PRO A 58 11.08 -5.28 1.08
N ALA A 59 12.29 -5.61 0.60
CA ALA A 59 13.52 -4.96 1.04
C ALA A 59 13.45 -3.44 0.91
N LEU A 60 12.78 -2.92 -0.13
CA LEU A 60 12.55 -1.49 -0.35
C LEU A 60 11.83 -0.82 0.82
N ALA A 61 10.82 -1.45 1.41
CA ALA A 61 10.11 -0.92 2.58
C ALA A 61 11.04 -0.74 3.79
N ARG A 62 12.14 -1.50 3.85
CA ARG A 62 13.11 -1.47 4.95
C ARG A 62 14.24 -0.46 4.74
N VAL A 63 14.48 -0.04 3.49
CA VAL A 63 15.60 0.84 3.13
C VAL A 63 15.17 2.22 2.63
N GLN A 64 13.95 2.36 2.10
CA GLN A 64 13.46 3.59 1.51
C GLN A 64 12.24 4.12 2.25
N ARG A 65 12.39 5.31 2.84
CA ARG A 65 11.27 6.04 3.45
C ARG A 65 10.18 6.40 2.44
N GLU A 66 10.57 6.66 1.19
CA GLU A 66 9.67 7.04 0.09
C GLU A 66 8.69 5.93 -0.27
N TRP A 67 9.04 4.68 0.01
CA TRP A 67 8.13 3.54 -0.15
C TRP A 67 6.88 3.67 0.73
N TRP A 68 7.01 4.31 1.90
CA TRP A 68 5.93 4.60 2.84
C TRP A 68 5.29 5.98 2.63
N ALA A 69 5.82 6.79 1.71
CA ALA A 69 5.26 8.12 1.49
C ALA A 69 3.84 8.00 0.92
N ASN A 70 2.97 8.91 1.33
CA ASN A 70 1.74 9.17 0.59
C ASN A 70 2.13 9.72 -0.79
N ALA A 71 1.36 9.43 -1.84
CA ALA A 71 1.62 10.12 -3.09
C ALA A 71 1.44 11.64 -2.91
N GLY A 72 2.30 12.41 -3.58
CA GLY A 72 2.19 13.85 -3.62
C GLY A 72 0.87 14.29 -4.25
N ALA A 73 0.49 15.55 -4.03
CA ALA A 73 -0.81 16.12 -4.45
C ALA A 73 -1.15 15.94 -5.95
N ASP A 74 -0.14 15.71 -6.80
CA ASP A 74 -0.27 15.57 -8.24
C ASP A 74 -0.10 14.11 -8.75
N SER A 75 -0.01 13.13 -7.84
CA SER A 75 0.19 11.73 -8.21
C SER A 75 -0.73 10.80 -7.45
N ALA A 76 -1.15 9.72 -8.13
CA ALA A 76 -1.96 8.69 -7.50
C ALA A 76 -1.15 7.95 -6.42
N PRO A 77 -1.74 7.66 -5.23
CA PRO A 77 -1.10 6.84 -4.22
C PRO A 77 -0.72 5.48 -4.79
N SER A 78 0.52 5.07 -4.52
CA SER A 78 1.01 3.71 -4.77
C SER A 78 0.07 2.69 -4.14
N ALA A 79 0.03 1.48 -4.70
CA ALA A 79 -0.92 0.45 -4.29
C ALA A 79 -0.82 0.15 -2.77
N GLN A 80 0.39 0.05 -2.23
CA GLN A 80 0.62 -0.10 -0.79
C GLN A 80 0.14 1.12 0.02
N ALA A 81 0.34 2.33 -0.49
CA ALA A 81 0.00 3.57 0.22
C ALA A 81 -1.50 3.74 0.43
N ARG A 82 -2.29 3.20 -0.50
CA ARG A 82 -3.75 3.14 -0.35
C ARG A 82 -4.18 2.45 0.94
N ALA A 83 -3.41 1.50 1.47
CA ALA A 83 -3.77 0.80 2.69
C ALA A 83 -3.89 1.71 3.92
N TRP A 84 -3.07 2.75 4.03
CA TRP A 84 -3.17 3.71 5.12
C TRP A 84 -3.86 5.01 4.71
N THR A 85 -3.70 5.47 3.46
CA THR A 85 -4.39 6.70 3.01
C THR A 85 -5.91 6.53 2.94
N ASP A 86 -6.42 5.35 2.54
CA ASP A 86 -7.86 5.05 2.55
C ASP A 86 -8.42 4.94 3.98
N ALA A 87 -7.57 4.58 4.95
CA ALA A 87 -7.87 4.63 6.38
C ALA A 87 -7.75 6.05 6.97
N SER A 88 -7.60 7.08 6.13
CA SER A 88 -7.34 8.47 6.52
C SER A 88 -6.11 8.62 7.42
N ARG A 89 -5.03 7.90 7.08
CA ARG A 89 -3.74 7.94 7.81
C ARG A 89 -2.59 8.40 6.94
N THR A 90 -1.58 8.96 7.60
CA THR A 90 -0.23 9.17 7.07
C THR A 90 0.71 8.13 7.66
N ALA A 91 1.80 7.79 6.96
CA ALA A 91 2.80 6.84 7.44
C ALA A 91 4.18 7.50 7.53
N THR A 92 4.77 7.46 8.71
CA THR A 92 6.11 8.00 9.01
C THR A 92 7.02 6.85 9.45
N PRO A 93 7.86 6.30 8.56
CA PRO A 93 8.74 5.19 8.89
C PRO A 93 9.96 5.64 9.70
N ASN A 94 10.30 4.87 10.73
CA ASN A 94 11.59 4.90 11.42
C ASN A 94 12.38 3.63 11.06
N LEU A 95 13.22 3.74 10.03
CA LEU A 95 13.97 2.60 9.50
C LEU A 95 15.01 2.04 10.50
N SER A 96 15.56 2.90 11.36
CA SER A 96 16.52 2.49 12.41
C SER A 96 15.85 1.64 13.48
N ALA A 97 14.67 2.07 13.95
CA ALA A 97 13.86 1.32 14.91
C ALA A 97 13.04 0.19 14.26
N ARG A 98 12.99 0.12 12.92
CA ARG A 98 12.17 -0.81 12.13
C ARG A 98 10.68 -0.72 12.50
N THR A 99 10.21 0.51 12.68
CA THR A 99 8.83 0.84 13.00
C THR A 99 8.24 1.84 12.01
N VAL A 100 6.92 1.93 11.98
CA VAL A 100 6.16 2.92 11.23
C VAL A 100 5.13 3.51 12.16
N THR A 101 5.13 4.84 12.23
CA THR A 101 4.09 5.60 12.92
C THR A 101 3.01 5.94 11.91
N PHE A 102 1.77 5.54 12.21
CA PHE A 102 0.59 5.91 11.46
C PHE A 102 -0.20 6.96 12.24
N GLU A 103 -0.43 8.11 11.64
CA GLU A 103 -1.12 9.24 12.27
C GLU A 103 -2.40 9.57 11.50
N ARG A 104 -3.43 10.16 12.12
CA ARG A 104 -4.58 10.65 11.35
C ARG A 104 -4.13 11.73 10.40
N ALA A 105 -4.53 11.61 9.13
CA ALA A 105 -4.44 12.72 8.22
C ALA A 105 -5.43 13.81 8.69
N PRO A 106 -5.02 15.09 8.75
CA PRO A 106 -5.96 16.17 8.97
C PRO A 106 -7.01 16.17 7.85
N ALA A 107 -8.27 16.39 8.23
CA ALA A 107 -9.41 16.47 7.31
C ALA A 107 -9.33 17.68 6.37
#